data_AF-A0A9D4NXA5-F1
#
_entry.id   AF-A0A9D4NXA5-F1
#
_cell.length_a   1.000
_cell.length_b   1.000
_cell.length_c   1.000
_cell.angle_alpha   90.00
_cell.angle_beta   90.00
_cell.angle_gamma   90.00
#
_symmetry.space_group_name_H-M   'P 1'
#
loop_
_entity.id
_entity.type
_entity.pdbx_description
1 polymer ?
#
loop_
_entity_poly.entity_id
_entity_poly.type
_entity_poly.pdbx_seq_one_letter_code
_entity_poly.pdbx_strand_id
1 'polypeptide(L)'
;MKMIKFPYFVCCALLISVWSEAREIFSPVQDIIKINTTDTMATFELHCSHSSTICRFVLINDDQKTIQADMNLEPKRSYQRHTFDNLEPKCWYRITKLIDGNVIESGRFRTRMQAPSVPKINELFCLNPNELLVRWSPPIPVHQEGKYSFRIEWWPNTDPNHLYWAVVSIQNDSQQVIDPYSVIIRNLSNENYRLQIQSHLFDTEYRYDLFSDFSSNQEFNCIINNDINMDNMEILWLVSIIFLSIFATLILLLVIWYRYNDFRSTKHYDLEHFQKQFQLNDMDKK
;
A
#
# COMPACT_ATOMS: atom_id res chain seq x y z
N MET A 1 69.38 6.99 -32.66
CA MET A 1 69.69 6.15 -31.48
C MET A 1 68.36 5.65 -30.92
N LYS A 2 68.23 4.33 -30.78
CA LYS A 2 66.96 3.60 -30.71
C LYS A 2 66.25 3.79 -29.37
N MET A 3 64.98 4.14 -29.41
CA MET A 3 64.03 3.91 -28.32
C MET A 3 63.81 2.41 -28.18
N ILE A 4 64.13 1.85 -27.02
CA ILE A 4 63.74 0.50 -26.64
C ILE A 4 62.55 0.66 -25.69
N LYS A 5 61.36 0.32 -26.19
CA LYS A 5 60.19 -0.01 -25.37
C LYS A 5 60.04 -1.52 -25.44
N PHE A 6 59.97 -2.17 -24.29
CA PHE A 6 59.32 -3.49 -24.19
C PHE A 6 58.26 -3.47 -23.08
N PRO A 7 57.19 -4.26 -23.25
CA PRO A 7 55.87 -4.04 -22.66
C PRO A 7 55.53 -5.12 -21.60
N TYR A 8 54.22 -5.33 -21.39
CA TYR A 8 53.55 -6.41 -20.64
C TYR A 8 53.17 -6.10 -19.20
N PHE A 9 51.89 -5.78 -18.99
CA PHE A 9 50.94 -6.77 -18.44
C PHE A 9 49.52 -6.34 -18.82
N VAL A 10 48.99 -6.99 -19.86
CA VAL A 10 47.58 -6.94 -20.23
C VAL A 10 46.89 -7.99 -19.37
N CYS A 11 46.03 -7.57 -18.45
CA CYS A 11 45.08 -8.48 -17.82
C CYS A 11 43.93 -8.67 -18.82
N CYS A 12 43.90 -9.83 -19.47
CA CYS A 12 42.82 -10.22 -20.36
C CYS A 12 41.52 -10.43 -19.56
N ALA A 13 40.64 -9.43 -19.56
CA ALA A 13 39.22 -9.69 -19.47
C ALA A 13 38.74 -10.00 -20.91
N LEU A 14 38.43 -11.26 -21.17
CA LEU A 14 37.75 -11.72 -22.39
C LEU A 14 36.32 -11.14 -22.39
N LEU A 15 36.21 -9.87 -22.79
CA LEU A 15 34.94 -9.29 -23.21
C LEU A 15 34.68 -9.83 -24.62
N ILE A 16 33.96 -10.95 -24.69
CA ILE A 16 33.38 -11.40 -25.95
C ILE A 16 32.24 -10.42 -26.27
N SER A 17 32.56 -9.37 -27.01
CA SER A 17 31.59 -8.52 -27.67
C SER A 17 30.98 -9.30 -28.85
N VAL A 18 29.98 -10.14 -28.59
CA VAL A 18 29.11 -10.67 -29.65
C VAL A 18 28.08 -9.59 -29.99
N TRP A 19 28.53 -8.56 -30.71
CA TRP A 19 27.63 -7.74 -31.52
C TRP A 19 27.45 -8.46 -32.85
N SER A 20 26.52 -9.41 -32.88
CA SER A 20 25.83 -9.74 -34.13
C SER A 20 24.42 -9.18 -34.01
N GLU A 21 24.05 -8.35 -34.99
CA GLU A 21 22.67 -7.96 -35.25
C GLU A 21 21.90 -9.22 -35.66
N ALA A 22 21.46 -10.00 -34.67
CA ALA A 22 20.52 -11.08 -34.86
C ALA A 22 19.17 -10.44 -35.24
N ARG A 23 18.71 -10.75 -36.45
CA ARG A 23 17.38 -10.34 -36.97
C ARG A 23 16.32 -10.56 -35.90
N GLU A 24 15.40 -9.60 -35.76
CA GLU A 24 14.20 -9.74 -34.94
C GLU A 24 13.43 -10.98 -35.36
N ILE A 25 13.16 -11.88 -34.41
CA ILE A 25 12.56 -13.18 -34.72
C ILE A 25 11.06 -13.11 -34.55
N PHE A 26 10.39 -12.94 -35.69
CA PHE A 26 8.94 -13.12 -35.88
C PHE A 26 8.63 -14.47 -36.59
N SER A 27 9.36 -15.56 -36.33
CA SER A 27 9.09 -16.91 -36.88
C SER A 27 10.09 -17.96 -36.34
N PRO A 28 9.81 -19.27 -36.24
CA PRO A 28 10.81 -20.23 -35.77
C PRO A 28 11.98 -20.34 -36.74
N VAL A 29 13.19 -20.35 -36.21
CA VAL A 29 14.40 -20.64 -36.98
C VAL A 29 14.61 -22.16 -36.97
N GLN A 30 15.34 -22.67 -37.95
CA GLN A 30 15.34 -24.09 -38.31
C GLN A 30 15.63 -25.02 -37.12
N ASP A 31 16.59 -24.68 -36.26
CA ASP A 31 16.96 -25.53 -35.12
C ASP A 31 16.44 -25.02 -33.76
N ILE A 32 15.85 -23.82 -33.72
CA ILE A 32 15.22 -23.24 -32.53
C ILE A 32 13.76 -22.89 -32.84
N ILE A 33 12.87 -23.82 -32.51
CA ILE A 33 11.44 -23.64 -32.71
C ILE A 33 10.81 -23.23 -31.39
N LYS A 34 10.33 -21.99 -31.29
CA LYS A 34 9.57 -21.51 -30.12
C LYS A 34 8.17 -22.12 -30.14
N ILE A 35 7.81 -22.81 -29.06
CA ILE A 35 6.51 -23.47 -28.92
C ILE A 35 5.52 -22.59 -28.17
N ASN A 36 5.93 -22.12 -26.99
CA ASN A 36 5.09 -21.26 -26.16
C ASN A 36 5.96 -20.38 -25.26
N THR A 37 5.38 -19.29 -24.80
CA THR A 37 5.97 -18.39 -23.82
C THR A 37 4.87 -17.93 -22.87
N THR A 38 5.10 -18.03 -21.57
CA THR A 38 4.27 -17.46 -20.50
C THR A 38 4.98 -16.25 -19.90
N ASP A 39 4.53 -15.78 -18.74
CA ASP A 39 5.15 -14.71 -17.97
C ASP A 39 6.51 -15.12 -17.37
N THR A 40 6.67 -16.37 -16.92
CA THR A 40 7.92 -16.82 -16.27
C THR A 40 8.59 -18.01 -16.95
N MET A 41 8.02 -18.52 -18.04
CA MET A 41 8.54 -19.70 -18.72
C MET A 41 8.56 -19.54 -20.24
N ALA A 42 9.48 -20.24 -20.89
CA ALA A 42 9.53 -20.36 -22.33
C ALA A 42 9.90 -21.79 -22.74
N THR A 43 9.10 -22.38 -23.63
CA THR A 43 9.30 -23.74 -24.13
C THR A 43 9.72 -23.72 -25.59
N PHE A 44 10.79 -24.46 -25.89
CA PHE A 44 11.36 -24.59 -27.23
C PHE A 44 11.47 -26.06 -27.63
N GLU A 45 11.38 -26.30 -28.93
CA GLU A 45 11.89 -27.49 -29.58
C GLU A 45 13.23 -27.15 -30.19
N LEU A 46 14.27 -27.80 -29.68
CA LEU A 46 15.67 -27.52 -30.00
C LEU A 46 16.26 -28.73 -30.71
N HIS A 47 16.98 -28.48 -31.79
CA HIS A 47 17.52 -29.55 -32.61
C HIS A 47 19.04 -29.51 -32.67
N CYS A 48 19.63 -30.70 -32.54
CA CYS A 48 21.04 -30.91 -32.74
C CYS A 48 21.35 -32.20 -33.49
N SER A 49 21.66 -32.07 -34.78
CA SER A 49 21.87 -33.19 -35.69
C SER A 49 23.30 -33.74 -35.76
N HIS A 50 24.30 -33.01 -35.25
CA HIS A 50 25.72 -33.31 -35.50
C HIS A 50 26.33 -34.18 -34.39
N SER A 51 26.76 -35.39 -34.75
CA SER A 51 27.15 -36.46 -33.83
C SER A 51 28.53 -36.34 -33.17
N SER A 52 29.24 -35.21 -33.32
CA SER A 52 30.61 -35.07 -32.81
C SER A 52 30.98 -33.66 -32.32
N THR A 53 30.05 -32.73 -32.29
CA THR A 53 30.29 -31.33 -31.92
C THR A 53 29.51 -30.97 -30.67
N ILE A 54 30.08 -30.16 -29.79
CA ILE A 54 29.37 -29.70 -28.58
C ILE A 54 28.28 -28.74 -29.03
N CYS A 55 27.05 -29.16 -28.82
CA CYS A 55 25.85 -28.43 -29.20
C CYS A 55 25.28 -27.73 -27.99
N ARG A 56 25.67 -26.47 -27.83
CA ARG A 56 25.40 -25.70 -26.64
C ARG A 56 24.32 -24.66 -26.93
N PHE A 57 23.36 -24.51 -26.03
CA PHE A 57 22.33 -23.49 -26.12
C PHE A 57 22.46 -22.58 -24.91
N VAL A 58 22.57 -21.28 -25.18
CA VAL A 58 22.69 -20.24 -24.15
C VAL A 58 21.46 -19.37 -24.20
N LEU A 59 20.80 -19.22 -23.05
CA LEU A 59 19.73 -18.26 -22.85
C LEU A 59 20.31 -17.01 -22.19
N ILE A 60 20.08 -15.86 -22.79
CA ILE A 60 20.62 -14.57 -22.38
C ILE A 60 19.43 -13.65 -22.08
N ASN A 61 19.42 -13.00 -20.92
CA ASN A 61 18.55 -11.86 -20.66
C ASN A 61 19.10 -10.68 -21.47
N ASP A 62 18.37 -10.27 -22.50
CA ASP A 62 18.84 -9.28 -23.48
C ASP A 62 18.86 -7.87 -22.89
N ASP A 63 18.07 -7.61 -21.86
CA ASP A 63 17.99 -6.32 -21.18
C ASP A 63 19.16 -6.15 -20.20
N GLN A 64 19.47 -7.20 -19.43
CA GLN A 64 20.55 -7.21 -18.44
C GLN A 64 21.91 -7.66 -19.01
N LYS A 65 21.93 -8.21 -20.22
CA LYS A 65 23.11 -8.82 -20.87
C LYS A 65 23.75 -9.94 -20.05
N THR A 66 22.95 -10.67 -19.27
CA THR A 66 23.39 -11.76 -18.41
C THR A 66 23.01 -13.12 -19.00
N ILE A 67 23.85 -14.14 -18.80
CA ILE A 67 23.50 -15.52 -19.15
C ILE A 67 22.56 -16.05 -18.07
N GLN A 68 21.33 -16.37 -18.47
CA GLN A 68 20.31 -16.91 -17.58
C GLN A 68 20.40 -18.42 -17.47
N ALA A 69 20.68 -19.08 -18.59
CA ALA A 69 20.83 -20.53 -18.62
C ALA A 69 21.81 -20.94 -19.72
N ASP A 70 22.42 -22.09 -19.50
CA ASP A 70 23.38 -22.68 -20.41
C ASP A 70 23.27 -24.19 -20.35
N MET A 71 23.13 -24.83 -21.51
CA MET A 71 22.94 -26.26 -21.59
C MET A 71 23.61 -26.86 -22.82
N ASN A 72 24.02 -28.11 -22.69
CA ASN A 72 24.46 -28.94 -23.80
C ASN A 72 23.37 -29.95 -24.13
N LEU A 73 22.98 -30.01 -25.40
CA LEU A 73 22.06 -31.04 -25.88
C LEU A 73 22.84 -32.21 -26.46
N GLU A 74 22.36 -33.42 -26.18
CA GLU A 74 22.85 -34.63 -26.84
C GLU A 74 22.50 -34.59 -28.33
N PRO A 75 23.41 -34.98 -29.23
CA PRO A 75 23.11 -35.11 -30.64
C PRO A 75 22.00 -36.15 -30.88
N LYS A 76 20.87 -35.73 -31.48
CA LYS A 76 19.73 -36.60 -31.82
C LYS A 76 19.11 -36.15 -33.15
N ARG A 77 18.57 -37.11 -33.90
CA ARG A 77 17.87 -36.84 -35.18
C ARG A 77 16.54 -36.11 -35.00
N SER A 78 15.97 -36.14 -33.80
CA SER A 78 14.70 -35.50 -33.46
C SER A 78 14.92 -34.23 -32.65
N TYR A 79 13.93 -33.34 -32.70
CA TYR A 79 13.85 -32.20 -31.78
C TYR A 79 13.76 -32.69 -30.33
N GLN A 80 14.35 -31.90 -29.44
CA GLN A 80 14.29 -32.09 -28.00
C GLN A 80 13.56 -30.91 -27.40
N ARG A 81 12.48 -31.18 -26.66
CA ARG A 81 11.73 -30.14 -25.99
C ARG A 81 12.47 -29.72 -24.72
N HIS A 82 12.67 -28.42 -24.56
CA HIS A 82 13.24 -27.84 -23.36
C HIS A 82 12.41 -26.65 -22.90
N THR A 83 12.21 -26.56 -21.58
CA THR A 83 11.52 -25.44 -20.95
C THR A 83 12.50 -24.74 -20.04
N PHE A 84 12.58 -23.42 -20.18
CA PHE A 84 13.29 -22.55 -19.27
C PHE A 84 12.27 -21.92 -18.32
N ASP A 85 12.52 -22.05 -17.02
CA ASP A 85 11.68 -21.51 -15.95
C ASP A 85 12.39 -20.36 -15.23
N ASN A 86 11.69 -19.69 -14.31
CA ASN A 86 12.20 -18.56 -13.53
C ASN A 86 12.71 -17.39 -14.39
N LEU A 87 12.03 -17.13 -15.51
CA LEU A 87 12.28 -15.96 -16.34
C LEU A 87 11.56 -14.74 -15.74
N GLU A 88 12.17 -13.57 -15.85
CA GLU A 88 11.54 -12.31 -15.51
C GLU A 88 10.37 -12.01 -16.47
N PRO A 89 9.20 -11.59 -15.98
CA PRO A 89 8.07 -11.17 -16.81
C PRO A 89 8.37 -9.92 -17.64
N LYS A 90 7.70 -9.81 -18.79
CA LYS A 90 7.81 -8.68 -19.74
C LYS A 90 9.27 -8.36 -20.18
N CYS A 91 10.18 -9.32 -20.08
CA CYS A 91 11.60 -9.13 -20.34
C CYS A 91 12.01 -9.79 -21.66
N TRP A 92 12.97 -9.17 -22.36
CA TRP A 92 13.50 -9.72 -23.59
C TRP A 92 14.60 -10.74 -23.31
N TYR A 93 14.48 -11.88 -23.97
CA TYR A 93 15.45 -12.96 -23.93
C TYR A 93 15.93 -13.31 -25.33
N ARG A 94 17.15 -13.82 -25.38
CA ARG A 94 17.77 -14.38 -26.57
C ARG A 94 18.24 -15.78 -26.28
N ILE A 95 17.82 -16.73 -27.11
CA ILE A 95 18.33 -18.09 -27.11
C ILE A 95 19.29 -18.25 -28.29
N THR A 96 20.50 -18.71 -28.02
CA THR A 96 21.57 -18.82 -29.02
C THR A 96 22.11 -20.24 -29.04
N LYS A 97 22.16 -20.83 -30.24
CA LYS A 97 22.82 -22.10 -30.51
C LYS A 97 24.29 -21.85 -30.85
N LEU A 98 25.16 -22.53 -30.13
CA LEU A 98 26.60 -22.56 -30.31
C LEU A 98 27.02 -23.97 -30.75
N ILE A 99 27.85 -24.04 -31.79
CA ILE A 99 28.56 -25.26 -32.18
C ILE A 99 30.05 -24.94 -32.12
N ASP A 100 30.78 -25.69 -31.29
CA ASP A 100 32.23 -25.51 -31.07
C ASP A 100 32.61 -24.05 -30.74
N GLY A 101 31.75 -23.36 -29.99
CA GLY A 101 31.94 -21.97 -29.56
C GLY A 101 31.50 -20.91 -30.58
N ASN A 102 31.11 -21.30 -31.79
CA ASN A 102 30.63 -20.37 -32.81
C ASN A 102 29.10 -20.23 -32.75
N VAL A 103 28.61 -18.99 -32.85
CA VAL A 103 27.17 -18.70 -32.97
C VAL A 103 26.68 -19.17 -34.33
N ILE A 104 25.79 -20.15 -34.31
CA ILE A 104 25.17 -20.70 -35.52
C ILE A 104 23.83 -20.05 -35.77
N GLU A 105 23.04 -19.92 -34.71
CA GLU A 105 21.65 -19.50 -34.78
C GLU A 105 21.27 -18.78 -33.50
N SER A 106 20.41 -17.78 -33.60
CA SER A 106 19.92 -17.08 -32.43
C SER A 106 18.49 -16.63 -32.64
N GLY A 107 17.64 -16.82 -31.64
CA GLY A 107 16.28 -16.31 -31.61
C GLY A 107 16.04 -15.37 -30.44
N ARG A 108 15.22 -14.34 -30.65
CA ARG A 108 14.81 -13.40 -29.62
C ARG A 108 13.32 -13.60 -29.32
N PHE A 109 12.95 -13.54 -28.05
CA PHE A 109 11.57 -13.63 -27.62
C PHE A 109 11.37 -12.76 -26.37
N ARG A 110 10.12 -12.45 -26.06
CA ARG A 110 9.76 -11.73 -24.84
C ARG A 110 8.84 -12.59 -24.01
N THR A 111 9.08 -12.63 -22.70
CA THR A 111 8.10 -13.19 -21.75
C THR A 111 6.86 -12.33 -21.70
N ARG A 112 5.72 -12.93 -21.35
CA ARG A 112 4.47 -12.19 -21.18
C ARG A 112 4.55 -11.32 -19.93
N MET A 113 3.66 -10.33 -19.86
CA MET A 113 3.46 -9.58 -18.63
C MET A 113 2.82 -10.48 -17.56
N GLN A 114 3.24 -10.33 -16.31
CA GLN A 114 2.67 -11.08 -15.20
C GLN A 114 1.38 -10.41 -14.73
N ALA A 115 0.39 -11.23 -14.36
CA ALA A 115 -0.84 -10.71 -13.76
C ALA A 115 -0.52 -9.89 -12.50
N PRO A 116 -1.24 -8.78 -12.25
CA PRO A 116 -1.02 -7.97 -11.05
C PRO A 116 -1.36 -8.79 -9.79
N SER A 117 -0.68 -8.51 -8.67
CA SER A 117 -1.02 -9.15 -7.40
C SER A 117 -2.41 -8.76 -6.92
N VAL A 118 -3.10 -9.68 -6.23
CA VAL A 118 -4.35 -9.38 -5.53
C VAL A 118 -4.14 -8.21 -4.55
N PRO A 119 -4.91 -7.11 -4.65
CA PRO A 119 -4.79 -5.98 -3.74
C PRO A 119 -5.09 -6.38 -2.30
N LYS A 120 -4.20 -6.02 -1.37
CA LYS A 120 -4.50 -6.10 0.07
C LYS A 120 -5.13 -4.80 0.53
N ILE A 121 -6.35 -4.87 1.06
CA ILE A 121 -7.02 -3.74 1.73
C ILE A 121 -6.27 -3.48 3.04
N ASN A 122 -5.74 -2.27 3.19
CA ASN A 122 -4.93 -1.87 4.34
C ASN A 122 -5.78 -1.18 5.40
N GLU A 123 -6.75 -0.37 4.98
CA GLU A 123 -7.53 0.48 5.87
C GLU A 123 -8.94 0.68 5.32
N LEU A 124 -9.91 0.56 6.22
CA LEU A 124 -11.30 0.97 6.05
C LEU A 124 -11.61 1.94 7.18
N PHE A 125 -11.78 3.22 6.86
CA PHE A 125 -11.98 4.27 7.86
C PHE A 125 -13.22 5.10 7.53
N CYS A 126 -14.22 5.07 8.40
CA CYS A 126 -15.43 5.86 8.24
C CYS A 126 -15.14 7.33 8.57
N LEU A 127 -15.23 8.20 7.56
CA LEU A 127 -15.01 9.64 7.72
C LEU A 127 -16.22 10.31 8.37
N ASN A 128 -17.41 9.86 8.01
CA ASN A 128 -18.71 10.24 8.58
C ASN A 128 -19.72 9.09 8.32
N PRO A 129 -20.99 9.18 8.74
CA PRO A 129 -21.93 8.04 8.64
C PRO A 129 -22.18 7.57 7.21
N ASN A 130 -21.93 8.42 6.21
CA ASN A 130 -22.25 8.17 4.81
C ASN A 130 -21.00 8.08 3.92
N GLU A 131 -19.80 8.21 4.49
CA GLU A 131 -18.53 8.24 3.75
C GLU A 131 -17.48 7.30 4.36
N LEU A 132 -16.88 6.48 3.50
CA LEU A 132 -15.82 5.55 3.85
C LEU A 132 -14.55 5.85 3.03
N LEU A 133 -13.44 6.06 3.72
CA LEU A 133 -12.11 6.01 3.13
C LEU A 133 -11.63 4.56 3.04
N VAL A 134 -11.24 4.14 1.84
CA VAL A 134 -10.68 2.82 1.56
C VAL A 134 -9.25 3.02 1.08
N ARG A 135 -8.28 2.33 1.70
CA ARG A 135 -6.89 2.29 1.23
C ARG A 135 -6.44 0.86 0.99
N TRP A 136 -5.67 0.66 -0.06
CA TRP A 136 -5.10 -0.64 -0.41
C TRP A 136 -3.61 -0.55 -0.74
N SER A 137 -2.98 -1.71 -0.81
CA SER A 137 -1.56 -1.83 -1.16
C SER A 137 -1.35 -1.70 -2.68
N PRO A 138 -0.19 -1.16 -3.09
CA PRO A 138 0.18 -1.15 -4.49
C PRO A 138 0.34 -2.58 -5.04
N PRO A 139 0.14 -2.77 -6.35
CA PRO A 139 0.29 -4.06 -6.99
C PRO A 139 1.76 -4.46 -7.01
N ILE A 140 2.04 -5.74 -6.76
CA ILE A 140 3.37 -6.33 -6.85
C ILE A 140 3.39 -7.20 -8.11
N PRO A 141 4.38 -7.01 -9.00
CA PRO A 141 5.44 -6.00 -8.97
C PRO A 141 4.95 -4.58 -9.35
N VAL A 142 5.50 -3.55 -8.69
CA VAL A 142 5.13 -2.13 -8.86
C VAL A 142 5.69 -1.51 -10.15
N HIS A 143 6.70 -2.15 -10.76
CA HIS A 143 7.51 -1.57 -11.84
C HIS A 143 7.13 -2.00 -13.26
N GLN A 144 5.95 -2.59 -13.48
CA GLN A 144 5.58 -2.91 -14.86
C GLN A 144 5.13 -1.63 -15.58
N GLU A 145 5.71 -1.37 -16.74
CA GLU A 145 5.34 -0.31 -17.70
C GLU A 145 3.92 -0.54 -18.24
N GLY A 146 2.90 -0.43 -17.38
CA GLY A 146 1.51 -0.70 -17.67
C GLY A 146 0.59 0.27 -16.93
N LYS A 147 -0.62 0.43 -17.46
CA LYS A 147 -1.65 1.25 -16.80
C LYS A 147 -2.42 0.35 -15.84
N TYR A 148 -2.37 0.68 -14.56
CA TYR A 148 -3.11 -0.02 -13.53
C TYR A 148 -4.47 0.64 -13.31
N SER A 149 -5.49 -0.19 -13.15
CA SER A 149 -6.76 0.22 -12.59
C SER A 149 -7.23 -0.76 -11.52
N PHE A 150 -8.12 -0.30 -10.65
CA PHE A 150 -8.63 -1.08 -9.53
C PHE A 150 -10.15 -1.02 -9.58
N ARG A 151 -10.77 -2.20 -9.68
CA ARG A 151 -12.21 -2.33 -9.55
C ARG A 151 -12.52 -2.57 -8.08
N ILE A 152 -13.28 -1.64 -7.50
CA ILE A 152 -13.70 -1.68 -6.10
C ILE A 152 -15.18 -1.98 -6.11
N GLU A 153 -15.58 -3.01 -5.39
CA GLU A 153 -16.96 -3.47 -5.31
C GLU A 153 -17.44 -3.46 -3.87
N TRP A 154 -18.66 -3.00 -3.63
CA TRP A 154 -19.30 -3.08 -2.32
C TRP A 154 -20.79 -3.34 -2.44
N TRP A 155 -21.35 -4.03 -1.46
CA TRP A 155 -22.78 -4.34 -1.41
C TRP A 155 -23.23 -4.52 0.05
N PRO A 156 -24.50 -4.23 0.36
CA PRO A 156 -25.02 -4.44 1.70
C PRO A 156 -25.17 -5.95 1.99
N ASN A 157 -24.91 -6.35 3.24
CA ASN A 157 -25.02 -7.74 3.67
C ASN A 157 -26.46 -8.28 3.60
N THR A 158 -27.43 -7.37 3.68
CA THR A 158 -28.87 -7.62 3.62
C THR A 158 -29.34 -7.92 2.20
N ASP A 159 -28.69 -7.35 1.18
CA ASP A 159 -29.01 -7.55 -0.23
C ASP A 159 -27.73 -7.71 -1.07
N PRO A 160 -27.17 -8.94 -1.14
CA PRO A 160 -25.95 -9.20 -1.90
C PRO A 160 -26.09 -9.03 -3.41
N ASN A 161 -27.32 -8.91 -3.92
CA ASN A 161 -27.55 -8.64 -5.35
C ASN A 161 -27.44 -7.14 -5.68
N HIS A 162 -27.43 -6.27 -4.66
CA HIS A 162 -27.28 -4.84 -4.82
C HIS A 162 -25.80 -4.44 -4.88
N LEU A 163 -25.15 -4.77 -5.99
CA LEU A 163 -23.73 -4.52 -6.22
C LEU A 163 -23.46 -3.08 -6.69
N TYR A 164 -22.70 -2.34 -5.89
CA TYR A 164 -22.09 -1.08 -6.28
C TYR A 164 -20.63 -1.30 -6.66
N TRP A 165 -20.13 -0.51 -7.61
CA TRP A 165 -18.73 -0.61 -8.03
C TRP A 165 -18.18 0.72 -8.56
N ALA A 166 -16.86 0.85 -8.50
CA ALA A 166 -16.11 1.96 -9.09
C ALA A 166 -14.77 1.46 -9.66
N VAL A 167 -14.23 2.17 -10.64
CA VAL A 167 -12.89 1.90 -11.20
C VAL A 167 -11.97 3.08 -10.94
N VAL A 168 -10.87 2.82 -10.26
CA VAL A 168 -9.81 3.81 -9.98
C VAL A 168 -8.63 3.53 -10.89
N SER A 169 -8.31 4.45 -11.80
CA SER A 169 -7.15 4.33 -12.69
C SER A 169 -5.97 5.12 -12.15
N ILE A 170 -4.81 4.48 -12.05
CA ILE A 170 -3.57 5.14 -11.63
C ILE A 170 -2.78 5.53 -12.87
N GLN A 171 -2.63 6.84 -13.08
CA GLN A 171 -1.70 7.39 -14.06
C GLN A 171 -0.41 7.71 -13.32
N ASN A 172 0.69 7.07 -13.73
CA ASN A 172 2.03 7.25 -13.16
C ASN A 172 2.66 8.60 -13.59
N ASP A 173 1.87 9.67 -13.59
CA ASP A 173 2.35 11.02 -13.81
C ASP A 173 2.86 11.55 -12.47
N SER A 174 4.16 11.77 -12.40
CA SER A 174 5.01 12.09 -11.24
C SER A 174 4.63 13.33 -10.38
N GLN A 175 3.36 13.75 -10.33
CA GLN A 175 2.90 14.94 -9.60
C GLN A 175 1.53 14.78 -8.91
N GLN A 176 1.15 13.60 -8.43
CA GLN A 176 -0.04 13.47 -7.57
C GLN A 176 0.32 13.62 -6.09
N VAL A 177 -0.27 14.65 -5.46
CA VAL A 177 -0.17 14.97 -4.01
C VAL A 177 -1.05 14.03 -3.17
N ILE A 178 -1.85 13.17 -3.80
CA ILE A 178 -2.84 12.29 -3.17
C ILE A 178 -2.38 10.85 -3.34
N ASP A 179 -2.47 10.05 -2.27
CA ASP A 179 -2.20 8.60 -2.31
C ASP A 179 -3.09 7.93 -3.39
N PRO A 180 -2.52 7.45 -4.51
CA PRO A 180 -3.28 6.93 -5.64
C PRO A 180 -3.93 5.58 -5.34
N TYR A 181 -3.61 4.96 -4.20
CA TYR A 181 -4.18 3.69 -3.73
C TYR A 181 -5.25 3.93 -2.66
N SER A 182 -6.01 5.02 -2.80
CA SER A 182 -7.10 5.38 -1.90
C SER A 182 -8.33 5.87 -2.66
N VAL A 183 -9.52 5.61 -2.10
CA VAL A 183 -10.80 6.14 -2.60
C VAL A 183 -11.73 6.50 -1.44
N ILE A 184 -12.58 7.50 -1.65
CA ILE A 184 -13.69 7.81 -0.74
C ILE A 184 -14.99 7.34 -1.39
N ILE A 185 -15.64 6.37 -0.76
CA ILE A 185 -17.00 5.94 -1.10
C ILE A 185 -17.97 6.85 -0.35
N ARG A 186 -19.01 7.35 -1.03
CA ARG A 186 -19.99 8.29 -0.48
C ARG A 186 -21.42 7.76 -0.62
N ASN A 187 -22.35 8.40 0.09
CA ASN A 187 -23.78 8.08 0.07
C ASN A 187 -24.09 6.64 0.54
N LEU A 188 -23.32 6.15 1.51
CA LEU A 188 -23.61 4.88 2.16
C LEU A 188 -24.86 5.01 3.04
N SER A 189 -25.70 3.97 3.05
CA SER A 189 -26.81 3.86 4.01
C SER A 189 -26.30 3.29 5.34
N ASN A 190 -27.14 3.37 6.37
CA ASN A 190 -26.82 2.85 7.69
C ASN A 190 -26.96 1.31 7.74
N GLU A 191 -26.03 0.60 7.10
CA GLU A 191 -26.06 -0.86 6.93
C GLU A 191 -24.67 -1.48 7.09
N ASN A 192 -24.63 -2.80 7.30
CA ASN A 192 -23.39 -3.57 7.21
C ASN A 192 -23.10 -3.86 5.73
N TYR A 193 -21.90 -3.55 5.29
CA TYR A 193 -21.46 -3.78 3.91
C TYR A 193 -20.31 -4.77 3.85
N ARG A 194 -20.14 -5.37 2.67
CA ARG A 194 -18.93 -6.06 2.24
C ARG A 194 -18.25 -5.26 1.15
N LEU A 195 -16.92 -5.34 1.11
CA LEU A 195 -16.09 -4.74 0.08
C LEU A 195 -14.98 -5.69 -0.37
N GLN A 196 -14.71 -5.68 -1.68
CA GLN A 196 -13.57 -6.35 -2.29
C GLN A 196 -12.96 -5.48 -3.40
N ILE A 197 -11.69 -5.72 -3.71
CA ILE A 197 -10.94 -4.99 -4.72
C ILE A 197 -10.25 -5.99 -5.65
N GLN A 198 -10.32 -5.73 -6.96
CA GLN A 198 -9.58 -6.45 -7.99
C GLN A 198 -8.63 -5.48 -8.68
N SER A 199 -7.40 -5.92 -8.93
CA SER A 199 -6.47 -5.17 -9.78
C SER A 199 -6.62 -5.57 -11.24
N HIS A 200 -6.49 -4.58 -12.10
CA HIS A 200 -6.50 -4.70 -13.53
C HIS A 200 -5.29 -3.99 -14.10
N LEU A 201 -4.65 -4.65 -15.04
CA LEU A 201 -3.42 -4.19 -15.66
C LEU A 201 -3.57 -4.29 -17.17
N PHE A 202 -3.50 -3.13 -17.83
CA PHE A 202 -3.59 -3.03 -19.28
C PHE A 202 -2.20 -3.04 -19.90
N ASP A 203 -1.90 -4.06 -20.71
CA ASP A 203 -0.70 -4.08 -21.54
C ASP A 203 -0.96 -3.32 -22.85
N THR A 204 -0.39 -2.13 -22.95
CA THR A 204 -0.56 -1.25 -24.12
C THR A 204 0.07 -1.81 -25.40
N GLU A 205 1.11 -2.64 -25.29
CA GLU A 205 1.89 -3.12 -26.44
C GLU A 205 1.16 -4.25 -27.16
N TYR A 206 0.62 -5.20 -26.40
CA TYR A 206 -0.07 -6.37 -26.94
C TYR A 206 -1.60 -6.30 -26.84
N ARG A 207 -2.14 -5.22 -26.26
CA ARG A 207 -3.58 -4.93 -26.13
C ARG A 207 -4.36 -6.09 -25.49
N TYR A 208 -3.86 -6.60 -24.37
CA TYR A 208 -4.59 -7.57 -23.57
C TYR A 208 -4.73 -7.08 -22.12
N ASP A 209 -5.83 -7.52 -21.50
CA ASP A 209 -6.18 -7.23 -20.12
C ASP A 209 -5.72 -8.37 -19.20
N LEU A 210 -4.99 -8.02 -18.14
CA LEU A 210 -4.66 -8.93 -17.05
C LEU A 210 -5.41 -8.52 -15.79
N PHE A 211 -6.05 -9.49 -15.15
CA PHE A 211 -6.79 -9.29 -13.92
C PHE A 211 -6.17 -10.16 -12.82
N SER A 212 -6.13 -9.63 -11.60
CA SER A 212 -5.94 -10.47 -10.42
C SER A 212 -7.26 -11.16 -10.04
N ASP A 213 -7.20 -12.08 -9.09
CA ASP A 213 -8.40 -12.43 -8.31
C ASP A 213 -8.87 -11.24 -7.47
N PHE A 214 -10.08 -11.33 -6.93
CA PHE A 214 -10.58 -10.39 -5.95
C PHE A 214 -9.87 -10.56 -4.60
N SER A 215 -9.69 -9.45 -3.89
CA SER A 215 -9.30 -9.47 -2.49
C SER A 215 -10.34 -10.19 -1.64
N SER A 216 -9.94 -10.68 -0.47
CA SER A 216 -10.89 -11.19 0.52
C SER A 216 -11.95 -10.13 0.86
N ASN A 217 -13.22 -10.55 0.99
CA ASN A 217 -14.29 -9.69 1.47
C ASN A 217 -13.92 -9.08 2.83
N GLN A 218 -14.01 -7.76 2.94
CA GLN A 218 -13.90 -7.03 4.19
C GLN A 218 -15.27 -6.50 4.57
N GLU A 219 -15.69 -6.75 5.80
CA GLU A 219 -16.95 -6.23 6.32
C GLU A 219 -16.71 -4.88 7.01
N PHE A 220 -17.60 -3.93 6.78
CA PHE A 220 -17.55 -2.62 7.46
C PHE A 220 -18.96 -2.11 7.74
N ASN A 221 -19.03 -1.20 8.72
CA ASN A 221 -20.24 -0.46 9.03
C ASN A 221 -19.85 0.92 9.57
N CYS A 222 -20.41 1.97 8.98
CA CYS A 222 -20.16 3.35 9.37
C CYS A 222 -21.19 3.93 10.34
N ILE A 223 -21.85 3.10 11.17
CA ILE A 223 -22.63 3.59 12.32
C ILE A 223 -21.72 4.44 13.20
N ILE A 224 -21.88 5.75 13.09
CA ILE A 224 -21.44 6.65 14.15
C ILE A 224 -22.54 6.63 15.17
N ASN A 225 -22.36 5.82 16.22
CA ASN A 225 -23.09 6.01 17.46
C ASN A 225 -22.66 7.38 18.02
N ASN A 226 -23.33 8.44 17.60
CA ASN A 226 -23.24 9.74 18.27
C ASN A 226 -23.85 9.72 19.69
N ASP A 227 -24.33 8.57 20.16
CA ASP A 227 -25.08 8.43 21.41
C ASP A 227 -24.22 8.43 22.69
N ILE A 228 -22.90 8.56 22.62
CA ILE A 228 -22.07 8.60 23.84
C ILE A 228 -20.88 9.55 23.65
N ASN A 229 -21.09 10.88 23.74
CA ASN A 229 -20.17 11.76 24.49
C ASN A 229 -20.42 13.27 24.46
N MET A 230 -21.22 13.84 23.54
CA MET A 230 -21.41 15.30 23.55
C MET A 230 -22.42 15.76 24.61
N ASP A 231 -23.61 15.17 24.64
CA ASP A 231 -24.64 15.56 25.62
C ASP A 231 -24.22 15.24 27.07
N ASN A 232 -23.47 14.15 27.28
CA ASN A 232 -22.97 13.79 28.61
C ASN A 232 -21.90 14.75 29.14
N MET A 233 -21.04 15.30 28.28
CA MET A 233 -20.05 16.30 28.70
C MET A 233 -20.71 17.64 29.03
N GLU A 234 -21.73 18.06 28.27
CA GLU A 234 -22.50 19.28 28.58
C GLU A 234 -23.32 19.12 29.86
N ILE A 235 -23.96 17.97 30.07
CA ILE A 235 -24.69 17.65 31.32
C ILE A 235 -23.72 17.60 32.51
N LEU A 236 -22.54 16.98 32.36
CA LEU A 236 -21.53 16.92 33.42
C LEU A 236 -21.02 18.33 33.78
N TRP A 237 -20.85 19.20 32.79
CA TRP A 237 -20.45 20.60 32.99
C TRP A 237 -21.55 21.41 33.71
N LEU A 238 -22.81 21.19 33.32
CA LEU A 238 -23.97 21.86 33.90
C LEU A 238 -24.22 21.44 35.36
N VAL A 239 -24.09 20.13 35.66
CA VAL A 239 -24.16 19.61 37.03
C VAL A 239 -23.03 20.16 37.90
N SER A 240 -21.82 20.27 37.36
CA SER A 240 -20.66 20.83 38.08
C SER A 240 -20.87 22.31 38.44
N ILE A 241 -21.44 23.11 37.55
CA ILE A 241 -21.78 24.52 37.82
C ILE A 241 -22.84 24.63 38.92
N ILE A 242 -23.91 23.84 38.82
CA ILE A 242 -24.97 23.86 39.83
C ILE A 242 -24.40 23.53 41.21
N PHE A 243 -23.56 22.50 41.29
CA PHE A 243 -22.93 22.09 42.54
C PHE A 243 -22.02 23.18 43.12
N LEU A 244 -21.17 23.80 42.30
CA LEU A 244 -20.31 24.92 42.72
C LEU A 244 -21.12 26.13 43.19
N SER A 245 -22.26 26.42 42.55
CA SER A 245 -23.13 27.54 42.94
C SER A 245 -23.81 27.30 44.29
N ILE A 246 -24.29 26.07 44.55
CA ILE A 246 -24.88 25.67 45.83
C ILE A 246 -23.81 25.75 46.93
N PHE A 247 -22.60 25.28 46.65
CA PHE A 247 -21.52 25.34 47.63
C PHE A 247 -21.11 26.78 47.95
N ALA A 248 -21.00 27.64 46.94
CA ALA A 248 -20.68 29.06 47.13
C ALA A 248 -21.77 29.79 47.93
N THR A 249 -23.05 29.53 47.67
CA THR A 249 -24.15 30.12 48.42
C THR A 249 -24.20 29.65 49.88
N LEU A 250 -23.91 28.37 50.13
CA LEU A 250 -23.78 27.84 51.50
C LEU A 250 -22.63 28.51 52.27
N ILE A 251 -21.45 28.67 51.64
CA ILE A 251 -20.32 29.38 52.25
C ILE A 251 -20.71 30.84 52.57
N LEU A 252 -21.36 31.52 51.62
CA LEU A 252 -21.79 32.91 51.83
C LEU A 252 -22.76 33.03 53.01
N LEU A 253 -23.75 32.14 53.11
CA LEU A 253 -24.68 32.09 54.23
C LEU A 253 -23.97 31.82 55.56
N LEU A 254 -22.96 30.94 55.57
CA LEU A 254 -22.14 30.66 56.74
C LEU A 254 -21.33 31.89 57.18
N VAL A 255 -20.73 32.61 56.23
CA VAL A 255 -20.00 33.86 56.51
C VAL A 255 -20.93 34.94 57.04
N ILE A 256 -22.12 35.10 56.44
CA ILE A 256 -23.14 36.06 56.90
C ILE A 256 -23.61 35.69 58.31
N TRP A 257 -23.89 34.42 58.57
CA TRP A 257 -24.25 33.93 59.91
C TRP A 257 -23.13 34.25 60.90
N TYR A 258 -21.89 33.87 60.60
CA TYR A 258 -20.75 34.09 61.48
C TYR A 258 -20.59 35.58 61.81
N ARG A 259 -20.63 36.45 60.80
CA ARG A 259 -20.61 37.91 60.97
C ARG A 259 -21.78 38.42 61.80
N TYR A 260 -22.98 37.89 61.60
CA TYR A 260 -24.17 38.28 62.37
C TYR A 260 -24.07 37.90 63.84
N ASN A 261 -23.56 36.70 64.15
CA ASN A 261 -23.31 36.26 65.52
C ASN A 261 -22.19 37.06 66.20
N ASP A 262 -21.12 37.38 65.48
CA ASP A 262 -20.03 38.22 65.97
C ASP A 262 -20.53 39.64 66.29
N PHE A 263 -21.35 40.22 65.41
CA PHE A 263 -21.98 41.52 65.63
C PHE A 263 -22.95 41.54 66.82
N ARG A 264 -23.68 40.43 67.05
CA ARG A 264 -24.58 40.26 68.21
C ARG A 264 -23.79 40.12 69.52
N SER A 265 -22.65 39.44 69.49
CA SER A 265 -21.73 39.31 70.62
C SER A 265 -21.16 40.67 71.04
N THR A 266 -20.65 41.47 70.10
CA THR A 266 -20.12 42.82 70.38
C THR A 266 -21.20 43.78 70.88
N LYS A 267 -22.44 43.72 70.35
CA LYS A 267 -23.54 44.55 70.86
C LYS A 267 -24.00 44.17 72.27
N HIS A 268 -23.90 42.91 72.67
CA HIS A 268 -24.17 42.50 74.05
C HIS A 268 -23.05 42.95 75.01
N TYR A 269 -21.79 42.85 74.57
CA TYR A 269 -20.64 43.32 75.34
C TYR A 269 -20.68 44.84 75.58
N ASP A 270 -20.99 45.63 74.54
CA ASP A 270 -21.11 47.09 74.67
C ASP A 270 -22.30 47.50 75.55
N LEU A 271 -23.44 46.80 75.50
CA LEU A 271 -24.60 47.15 76.35
C LEU A 271 -24.33 46.88 77.84
N GLU A 272 -23.67 45.76 78.18
CA GLU A 272 -23.29 45.44 79.55
C GLU A 272 -22.22 46.40 80.09
N HIS A 273 -21.27 46.81 79.24
CA HIS A 273 -20.25 47.78 79.63
C HIS A 273 -20.83 49.19 79.82
N PHE A 274 -21.80 49.59 78.99
CA PHE A 274 -22.52 50.86 79.11
C PHE A 274 -23.39 50.91 80.37
N GLN A 275 -24.07 49.81 80.74
CA GLN A 275 -24.83 49.74 82.00
C GLN A 275 -23.94 49.84 83.24
N LYS A 276 -22.75 49.22 83.24
CA LYS A 276 -21.79 49.35 84.35
C LYS A 276 -21.22 50.76 84.48
N GLN A 277 -20.96 51.46 83.36
CA GLN A 277 -20.49 52.85 83.39
C GLN A 277 -21.55 53.83 83.92
N PHE A 278 -22.83 53.60 83.65
CA PHE A 278 -23.92 54.40 84.22
C PHE A 278 -24.09 54.21 85.74
N GLN A 279 -23.85 53.01 86.26
CA GLN A 279 -23.93 52.77 87.71
C GLN A 279 -22.75 53.36 88.50
N LEU A 280 -21.56 53.50 87.89
CA LEU A 280 -20.41 54.14 88.54
C LEU A 280 -20.54 55.66 88.63
N ASN A 281 -21.14 56.33 87.63
CA ASN A 281 -21.27 57.79 87.63
C ASN A 281 -22.32 58.34 88.62
N ASP A 282 -23.22 57.50 89.14
CA ASP A 282 -24.18 57.87 90.20
C ASP A 282 -23.62 57.69 91.62
N MET A 283 -22.43 57.09 91.79
CA MET A 283 -21.79 56.94 93.10
C MET A 283 -20.77 58.06 93.44
N ASP A 284 -20.40 58.90 92.46
CA ASP A 284 -19.45 60.02 92.63
C ASP A 284 -20.14 61.42 92.67
N LYS A 285 -21.46 61.47 92.83
CA LYS A 285 -22.20 62.70 93.20
C LYS A 285 -22.88 62.51 94.55
N LYS A 286 -22.07 62.56 95.61
CA LYS A 286 -22.50 62.83 96.99
C LYS A 286 -21.74 64.03 97.52
#